data_AF-A0A9Q3YX69-F1
#
_entry.id   AF-A0A9Q3YX69-F1
#
_cell.length_a   1.000
_cell.length_b   1.000
_cell.length_c   1.000
_cell.angle_alpha   90.00
_cell.angle_beta   90.00
_cell.angle_gamma   90.00
#
_symmetry.space_group_name_H-M   'P 1'
#
loop_
_entity.id
_entity.type
_entity.pdbx_description
1 polymer ?
#
loop_
_entity_poly.entity_id
_entity_poly.type
_entity_poly.pdbx_seq_one_letter_code
_entity_poly.pdbx_strand_id
1 'polypeptide(L)'
;MISEGELRTKNIYAILNFRPYTFDSIAMFENEEKIELIFLNNQKLKLNHIVNGKVIASPILNGKIKKGFFCLEQKNSNSWGIPVLHGGYNRHNRKIGISKQGNLIVDLEFEASGSFLLFFSHGFQDITTYEVEKIK
;
A
#
# COMPACT_ATOMS: atom_id res chain seq x y z
N MET A 1 -10.06 20.74 26.14
CA MET A 1 -8.67 20.96 25.68
C MET A 1 -7.89 19.78 26.21
N ILE A 2 -7.69 18.70 25.48
CA ILE A 2 -6.96 18.57 24.20
C ILE A 2 -7.89 17.98 23.12
N SER A 3 -7.79 18.48 21.89
CA SER A 3 -8.49 17.92 20.73
C SER A 3 -7.72 16.67 20.29
N GLU A 4 -8.21 15.49 20.65
CA GLU A 4 -7.74 14.19 20.16
C GLU A 4 -8.06 14.06 18.67
N GLY A 5 -7.23 14.69 17.85
CA GLY A 5 -7.18 14.40 16.43
C GLY A 5 -6.71 12.95 16.26
N GLU A 6 -7.65 12.09 15.86
CA GLU A 6 -7.52 10.70 15.42
C GLU A 6 -6.07 10.26 15.09
N LEU A 7 -5.44 9.55 16.04
CA LEU A 7 -4.20 8.81 15.81
C LEU A 7 -4.48 7.64 14.84
N ARG A 8 -4.41 7.91 13.54
CA ARG A 8 -4.47 6.91 12.46
C ARG A 8 -3.11 6.23 12.29
N THR A 9 -2.75 5.32 13.18
CA THR A 9 -1.58 4.46 12.97
C THR A 9 -1.90 3.40 11.92
N LYS A 10 -1.55 3.68 10.67
CA LYS A 10 -1.70 2.71 9.57
C LYS A 10 -0.55 1.71 9.64
N ASN A 11 -0.86 0.46 9.96
CA ASN A 11 0.12 -0.62 10.03
C ASN A 11 0.78 -0.85 8.65
N ILE A 12 2.04 -0.46 8.46
CA ILE A 12 2.71 -0.53 7.15
C ILE A 12 2.75 -1.96 6.60
N TYR A 13 2.78 -3.00 7.44
CA TYR A 13 2.82 -4.40 7.01
C TYR A 13 1.55 -4.76 6.22
N ALA A 14 0.38 -4.36 6.72
CA ALA A 14 -0.87 -4.63 6.04
C ALA A 14 -1.05 -3.75 4.77
N ILE A 15 -0.49 -2.52 4.75
CA ILE A 15 -0.46 -1.67 3.55
C ILE A 15 0.34 -2.36 2.45
N LEU A 16 1.47 -2.96 2.79
CA LEU A 16 2.34 -3.59 1.80
C LEU A 16 1.82 -4.97 1.36
N ASN A 17 1.07 -5.69 2.21
CA ASN A 17 0.61 -7.06 1.94
C ASN A 17 -0.79 -7.22 1.33
N PHE A 18 -1.44 -6.15 0.88
CA PHE A 18 -2.76 -6.22 0.22
C PHE A 18 -3.85 -6.88 1.08
N ARG A 19 -3.75 -6.77 2.41
CA ARG A 19 -4.83 -7.24 3.28
C ARG A 19 -5.95 -6.19 3.30
N PRO A 20 -7.22 -6.58 3.14
CA PRO A 20 -8.34 -5.67 3.39
C PRO A 20 -8.26 -5.24 4.86
N TYR A 21 -8.33 -3.92 5.08
CA TYR A 21 -8.40 -3.37 6.42
C TYR A 21 -9.86 -3.30 6.85
N THR A 22 -10.21 -4.10 7.85
CA THR A 22 -11.28 -3.74 8.77
C THR A 22 -10.64 -2.92 9.90
N PHE A 23 -11.23 -1.78 10.23
CA PHE A 23 -10.81 -1.02 11.40
C PHE A 23 -11.19 -1.82 12.64
N ASP A 24 -10.24 -2.54 13.22
CA ASP A 24 -10.39 -3.20 14.51
C ASP A 24 -9.70 -2.34 15.57
N SER A 25 -10.45 -1.36 16.07
CA SER A 25 -10.22 -0.55 17.28
C SER A 25 -8.87 0.17 17.43
N ILE A 26 -8.79 1.04 18.43
CA ILE A 26 -7.56 1.71 18.84
C ILE A 26 -6.69 0.66 19.54
N ALA A 27 -5.86 -0.05 18.79
CA ALA A 27 -4.83 -0.90 19.37
C ALA A 27 -3.75 0.00 19.98
N MET A 28 -3.73 0.11 21.31
CA MET A 28 -2.52 0.53 22.01
C MET A 28 -1.46 -0.55 21.72
N PHE A 29 -0.43 -0.21 20.94
CA PHE A 29 0.66 -1.13 20.65
C PHE A 29 1.45 -1.36 21.95
N GLU A 30 1.12 -2.40 22.70
CA GLU A 30 1.97 -2.91 23.79
C GLU A 30 3.27 -3.53 23.26
N ASN A 31 3.30 -3.86 21.96
CA ASN A 31 4.36 -4.61 21.32
C ASN A 31 5.23 -3.72 20.43
N GLU A 32 6.54 -3.97 20.43
CA GLU A 32 7.48 -3.34 19.50
C GLU A 32 7.31 -3.98 18.12
N GLU A 33 6.79 -3.21 17.15
CA GLU A 33 6.57 -3.63 15.78
C GLU A 33 7.59 -3.00 14.83
N LYS A 34 8.24 -3.82 14.00
CA LYS A 34 9.21 -3.40 12.98
C LYS A 34 8.93 -4.08 11.66
N ILE A 35 9.30 -3.40 10.59
CA ILE A 35 9.29 -3.95 9.24
C ILE A 35 10.68 -3.81 8.66
N GLU A 36 11.17 -4.91 8.11
CA GLU A 36 12.42 -4.94 7.37
C GLU A 36 12.13 -5.24 5.90
N LEU A 37 12.73 -4.44 5.02
CA LEU A 37 12.57 -4.55 3.57
C LEU A 37 13.92 -4.89 2.96
N ILE A 38 13.99 -6.04 2.28
CA ILE A 38 15.23 -6.56 1.68
C ILE A 38 14.99 -6.84 0.20
N PHE A 39 15.71 -6.14 -0.69
CA PHE A 39 15.70 -6.47 -2.11
C PHE A 39 16.43 -7.79 -2.34
N LEU A 40 15.70 -8.80 -2.83
CA LEU A 40 16.31 -10.05 -3.28
C LEU A 40 16.86 -9.90 -4.70
N ASN A 41 16.17 -9.11 -5.52
CA ASN A 41 16.59 -8.66 -6.85
C ASN A 41 15.68 -7.50 -7.30
N ASN A 42 15.85 -7.04 -8.55
CA ASN A 42 15.08 -5.91 -9.11
C ASN A 42 13.57 -6.16 -9.31
N GLN A 43 13.09 -7.39 -9.06
CA GLN A 43 11.70 -7.81 -9.21
C GLN A 43 11.08 -8.39 -7.94
N LYS A 44 11.87 -8.64 -6.89
CA LYS A 44 11.43 -9.31 -5.66
C LYS A 44 11.94 -8.57 -4.43
N LEU A 45 11.00 -8.16 -3.59
CA LEU A 45 11.24 -7.52 -2.30
C LEU A 45 10.76 -8.46 -1.19
N LYS A 46 11.67 -8.89 -0.32
CA LYS A 46 11.32 -9.61 0.90
C LYS A 46 10.90 -8.61 1.97
N LEU A 47 9.78 -8.89 2.61
CA LEU A 47 9.27 -8.12 3.74
C LEU A 47 9.31 -9.01 4.97
N ASN A 48 9.99 -8.61 6.04
CA ASN A 48 9.89 -9.27 7.33
C ASN A 48 9.05 -8.41 8.28
N HIS A 49 8.02 -9.03 8.85
CA HIS A 49 7.21 -8.45 9.92
C HIS A 49 7.75 -8.96 11.25
N ILE A 50 8.26 -8.04 12.05
CA ILE A 50 8.92 -8.35 13.31
C ILE A 50 8.07 -7.78 14.45
N VAL A 51 7.67 -8.62 15.38
CA VAL A 51 6.94 -8.22 16.59
C VAL A 51 7.71 -8.75 17.79
N ASN A 52 8.06 -7.88 18.72
CA ASN A 52 8.86 -8.19 19.91
C ASN A 52 10.14 -8.98 19.56
N GLY A 53 10.84 -8.55 18.51
CA GLY A 53 12.08 -9.16 18.04
C GLY A 53 11.95 -10.47 17.26
N LYS A 54 10.73 -11.01 17.09
CA LYS A 54 10.49 -12.25 16.34
C LYS A 54 9.86 -11.97 14.98
N VAL A 55 10.36 -12.62 13.93
CA VAL A 55 9.74 -12.58 12.60
C VAL A 55 8.46 -13.41 12.63
N ILE A 56 7.30 -12.76 12.55
CA ILE A 56 5.99 -13.42 12.53
C ILE A 56 5.45 -13.64 11.12
N ALA A 57 5.97 -12.91 10.12
CA ALA A 57 5.68 -13.14 8.72
C ALA A 57 6.83 -12.69 7.83
N SER A 58 7.03 -13.40 6.71
CA SER A 58 8.14 -13.13 5.77
C SER A 58 7.72 -13.26 4.29
N PRO A 59 6.71 -12.52 3.81
CA PRO A 59 6.27 -12.62 2.43
C PRO A 59 7.31 -12.06 1.45
N ILE A 60 7.32 -12.63 0.24
CA ILE A 60 8.05 -12.08 -0.91
C ILE A 60 7.04 -11.35 -1.80
N LEU A 61 7.27 -10.06 -1.99
CA LEU A 61 6.47 -9.19 -2.83
C LEU A 61 7.10 -9.08 -4.22
N ASN A 62 6.31 -9.37 -5.25
CA ASN A 62 6.73 -9.18 -6.63
C ASN A 62 6.51 -7.72 -7.04
N GLY A 63 7.34 -7.23 -7.95
CA GLY A 63 7.26 -5.87 -8.44
C GLY A 63 8.34 -5.57 -9.47
N LYS A 64 8.58 -4.28 -9.69
CA LYS A 64 9.63 -3.80 -10.59
C LYS A 64 10.06 -2.41 -10.23
N ILE A 65 11.35 -2.13 -10.35
CA ILE A 65 11.89 -0.79 -10.16
C ILE A 65 11.54 0.08 -11.38
N LYS A 66 10.93 1.24 -11.14
CA LYS A 66 10.60 2.26 -12.13
C LYS A 66 10.81 3.65 -11.53
N LYS A 67 11.60 4.49 -12.21
CA LYS A 67 11.82 5.90 -11.82
C LYS A 67 12.21 6.09 -10.34
N GLY A 68 13.04 5.21 -9.79
CA GLY A 68 13.47 5.27 -8.38
C GLY A 68 12.52 4.65 -7.35
N PHE A 69 11.39 4.08 -7.79
CA PHE A 69 10.44 3.38 -6.91
C PHE A 69 10.37 1.89 -7.26
N PHE A 70 10.20 1.03 -6.26
CA PHE A 70 9.75 -0.33 -6.45
C PHE A 70 8.22 -0.35 -6.54
N CYS A 71 7.70 -0.54 -7.75
CA CYS A 71 6.28 -0.70 -8.03
C CYS A 71 5.86 -2.14 -7.76
N LEU A 72 5.02 -2.34 -6.75
CA LEU A 72 4.47 -3.65 -6.41
C LEU A 72 3.55 -4.14 -7.54
N GLU A 73 3.68 -5.42 -7.88
CA GLU A 73 2.77 -6.08 -8.81
C GLU A 73 1.39 -6.20 -8.18
N GLN A 74 0.36 -5.88 -8.96
CA GLN A 74 -1.01 -5.99 -8.49
C GLN A 74 -1.43 -7.45 -8.43
N LYS A 75 -1.92 -7.87 -7.27
CA LYS A 75 -2.49 -9.21 -7.12
C LYS A 75 -3.91 -9.31 -7.69
N ASN A 76 -4.70 -8.22 -7.60
CA ASN A 76 -6.12 -8.20 -7.97
C ASN A 76 -6.51 -6.88 -8.67
N SER A 77 -6.46 -6.82 -10.01
CA SER A 77 -7.19 -5.78 -10.75
C SER A 77 -8.63 -6.26 -10.94
N ASN A 78 -9.58 -5.63 -10.24
CA ASN A 78 -10.98 -6.03 -10.32
C ASN A 78 -11.66 -5.26 -11.46
N SER A 79 -11.92 -5.95 -12.56
CA SER A 79 -12.86 -5.50 -13.59
C SER A 79 -14.25 -6.01 -13.28
N TRP A 80 -15.28 -5.20 -13.53
CA TRP A 80 -16.68 -5.61 -13.40
C TRP A 80 -17.48 -5.12 -14.61
N GLY A 81 -18.47 -5.91 -15.01
CA GLY A 81 -19.29 -5.62 -16.18
C GLY A 81 -18.53 -5.67 -17.52
N ILE A 82 -19.09 -5.03 -18.55
CA ILE A 82 -18.44 -4.83 -19.85
C ILE A 82 -17.99 -3.37 -19.87
N PRO A 83 -16.68 -3.05 -19.80
CA PRO A 83 -16.15 -1.69 -19.61
C PRO A 83 -16.55 -0.65 -20.66
N VAL A 84 -17.31 -1.03 -21.67
CA VAL A 84 -17.73 -0.24 -22.83
C VAL A 84 -19.26 0.00 -22.81
N LEU A 85 -20.02 -0.89 -22.16
CA LEU A 85 -21.48 -0.86 -22.15
C LEU A 85 -22.02 -0.52 -20.76
N HIS A 86 -21.53 -1.24 -19.75
CA HIS A 86 -21.89 -1.07 -18.36
C HIS A 86 -20.85 -1.77 -17.50
N GLY A 87 -19.75 -1.09 -17.19
CA GLY A 87 -18.64 -1.73 -16.51
C GLY A 87 -17.52 -0.76 -16.13
N GLY A 88 -16.56 -1.28 -15.37
CA GLY A 88 -15.44 -0.50 -14.89
C GLY A 88 -14.27 -1.37 -14.45
N TYR A 89 -13.18 -0.71 -14.10
CA TYR A 89 -12.01 -1.33 -13.49
C TYR A 89 -11.58 -0.54 -12.28
N ASN A 90 -11.12 -1.28 -11.26
CA ASN A 90 -10.45 -0.72 -10.10
C ASN A 90 -8.99 -1.16 -10.11
N ARG A 91 -8.10 -0.21 -9.86
CA ARG A 91 -6.66 -0.38 -9.91
C ARG A 91 -6.04 0.16 -8.61
N HIS A 92 -5.29 -0.69 -7.91
CA HIS A 92 -4.56 -0.33 -6.69
C HIS A 92 -3.05 -0.37 -6.95
N ASN A 93 -2.43 0.76 -7.26
CA ASN A 93 -0.98 0.84 -7.42
C ASN A 93 -0.33 1.12 -6.06
N ARG A 94 0.75 0.38 -5.75
CA ARG A 94 1.56 0.65 -4.57
C ARG A 94 3.02 0.75 -4.98
N LYS A 95 3.69 1.79 -4.50
CA LYS A 95 5.08 2.06 -4.84
C LYS A 95 5.83 2.32 -3.54
N ILE A 96 7.04 1.79 -3.45
CA ILE A 96 7.93 2.02 -2.31
C ILE A 96 9.19 2.69 -2.83
N GLY A 97 9.64 3.75 -2.18
CA GLY A 97 10.86 4.47 -2.52
C GLY A 97 11.61 4.91 -1.29
N ILE A 98 12.75 5.56 -1.50
CA ILE A 98 13.52 6.22 -0.45
C ILE A 98 13.52 7.72 -0.72
N SER A 99 13.22 8.53 0.30
CA SER A 99 13.28 9.99 0.22
C SER A 99 14.72 10.49 0.17
N LYS A 100 14.92 11.77 -0.15
CA LYS A 100 16.27 12.37 -0.15
C LYS A 100 16.94 12.30 1.23
N GLN A 101 16.13 12.23 2.28
CA GLN A 101 16.56 12.12 3.69
C GLN A 101 16.82 10.68 4.11
N GLY A 102 16.62 9.69 3.22
CA GLY A 102 16.79 8.27 3.53
C GLY A 102 15.56 7.62 4.18
N ASN A 103 14.43 8.32 4.25
CA ASN A 103 13.19 7.79 4.81
C ASN A 103 12.47 6.88 3.81
N LEU A 104 11.65 5.97 4.34
CA LEU A 104 10.82 5.11 3.50
C LEU A 104 9.62 5.90 2.99
N ILE A 105 9.44 5.96 1.67
CA ILE A 105 8.24 6.50 1.03
C ILE A 105 7.34 5.34 0.63
N VAL A 106 6.07 5.40 1.01
CA VAL A 106 5.02 4.48 0.56
C VAL A 106 3.94 5.28 -0.16
N ASP A 107 3.83 5.09 -1.46
CA ASP A 107 2.84 5.75 -2.32
C ASP A 107 1.72 4.76 -2.66
N LEU A 108 0.49 5.12 -2.29
CA LEU A 108 -0.72 4.35 -2.55
C LEU A 108 -1.59 5.13 -3.52
N GLU A 109 -1.94 4.51 -4.62
CA GLU A 109 -2.77 5.10 -5.66
C GLU A 109 -3.94 4.16 -5.95
N PHE A 110 -5.14 4.70 -5.80
CA PHE A 110 -6.38 4.04 -6.17
C PHE A 110 -6.99 4.77 -7.36
N GLU A 111 -7.32 4.00 -8.39
CA GLU A 111 -8.00 4.49 -9.58
C GLU A 111 -9.22 3.61 -9.82
N ALA A 112 -10.38 4.23 -9.93
CA ALA A 112 -11.61 3.58 -10.34
C ALA A 112 -12.12 4.30 -11.59
N SER A 113 -12.35 3.54 -12.65
CA SER A 113 -12.91 4.07 -13.89
C SER A 113 -14.11 3.23 -14.28
N GLY A 114 -15.18 3.89 -14.71
CA GLY A 114 -16.39 3.26 -15.21
C GLY A 114 -16.85 3.92 -16.49
N SER A 115 -17.59 3.15 -17.29
CA SER A 115 -18.32 3.69 -18.42
C SER A 115 -19.75 3.18 -18.47
N PHE A 116 -20.62 4.03 -19.01
CA PHE A 116 -22.01 3.73 -19.33
C PHE A 116 -22.27 4.14 -20.78
N LEU A 117 -22.72 3.19 -21.60
CA LEU A 117 -23.15 3.39 -22.99
C LEU A 117 -22.17 4.21 -23.85
N LEU A 118 -20.87 3.89 -23.89
CA LEU A 118 -19.83 4.55 -24.71
C LEU A 118 -19.57 6.06 -24.49
N PHE A 119 -20.57 6.81 -24.02
CA PHE A 119 -20.57 8.28 -24.01
C PHE A 119 -20.34 8.84 -22.62
N PHE A 120 -20.59 8.07 -21.56
CA PHE A 120 -20.47 8.53 -20.19
C PHE A 120 -19.34 7.78 -19.50
N SER A 121 -18.16 8.39 -19.46
CA SER A 121 -17.05 7.93 -18.62
C SER A 121 -17.05 8.68 -17.30
N HIS A 122 -16.87 7.97 -16.20
CA HIS A 122 -16.59 8.57 -14.90
C HIS A 122 -15.34 7.93 -14.31
N GLY A 123 -14.45 8.76 -13.79
CA GLY A 123 -13.20 8.35 -13.18
C GLY A 123 -13.02 9.00 -11.82
N PHE A 124 -12.50 8.23 -10.88
CA PHE A 124 -12.08 8.67 -9.57
C PHE A 124 -10.64 8.22 -9.34
N GLN A 125 -9.79 9.14 -8.92
CA GLN A 125 -8.41 8.85 -8.56
C GLN A 125 -8.11 9.44 -7.17
N ASP A 126 -7.53 8.62 -6.31
CA ASP A 126 -7.05 9.01 -5.00
C ASP A 126 -5.60 8.57 -4.84
N ILE A 127 -4.77 9.49 -4.34
CA ILE A 127 -3.34 9.26 -4.12
C ILE A 127 -3.04 9.64 -2.67
N THR A 128 -2.51 8.69 -1.92
CA THR A 128 -2.02 8.92 -0.57
C THR A 128 -0.57 8.48 -0.45
N THR A 129 0.30 9.42 -0.08
CA THR A 129 1.71 9.15 0.16
C THR A 129 2.03 9.24 1.65
N TYR A 130 2.78 8.26 2.17
CA TYR A 130 3.34 8.28 3.51
C TYR A 130 4.86 8.35 3.42
N GLU A 131 5.45 9.13 4.32
CA GLU A 131 6.88 9.09 4.59
C GLU A 131 7.08 8.58 6.01
N VAL A 132 7.94 7.59 6.17
CA VAL A 132 8.18 6.88 7.42
C VAL A 132 9.66 6.95 7.72
N GLU A 133 9.99 7.57 8.85
CA GLU A 133 11.36 7.71 9.31
C GLU A 133 11.92 6.35 9.77
N LYS A 134 13.21 6.13 9.50
CA LYS A 134 13.90 4.95 9.99
C LYS A 134 14.05 5.06 11.51
N ILE A 135 13.72 4.01 12.25
CA ILE A 135 14.03 3.91 13.68
C ILE A 135 15.55 3.93 13.82
N LYS A 136 16.07 4.89 14.60
CA LYS A 136 17.49 5.05 14.90
C LYS A 136 17.98 3.99 15.88
#